data_AF-A0A0E4BL94-F1
#
_entry.id   AF-A0A0E4BL94-F1
#
_cell.length_a   1.000
_cell.length_b   1.000
_cell.length_c   1.000
_cell.angle_alpha   90.00
_cell.angle_beta   90.00
_cell.angle_gamma   90.00
#
_symmetry.space_group_name_H-M   'P 1'
#
loop_
_entity.id
_entity.type
_entity.pdbx_description
1 polymer ?
#
loop_
_entity_poly.entity_id
_entity_poly.type
_entity_poly.pdbx_seq_one_letter_code
_entity_poly.pdbx_strand_id
1 'polypeptide(L)' 'MTSILDRIRKTLVGLKMSRAVKVLDQAERQLERGDARALEVIDTLFAEEL' A
#
# COMPACT_ATOMS: atom_id res chain seq x y z
N MET A 1 19.93 -2.05 -3.05
CA MET A 1 18.73 -2.59 -3.73
C MET A 1 17.51 -1.93 -3.11
N THR A 2 16.71 -1.16 -3.85
CA THR A 2 15.43 -0.63 -3.34
C THR A 2 14.39 -1.74 -3.26
N SER A 3 13.74 -1.86 -2.10
CA SER A 3 12.69 -2.87 -1.89
C SER A 3 11.49 -2.63 -2.82
N ILE A 4 10.63 -3.64 -2.98
CA ILE A 4 9.36 -3.47 -3.71
C ILE A 4 8.49 -2.43 -2.99
N LEU A 5 8.48 -2.45 -1.66
CA LEU A 5 7.77 -1.49 -0.83
C LEU A 5 8.23 -0.04 -1.06
N ASP A 6 9.54 0.19 -1.18
CA ASP A 6 10.09 1.52 -1.48
C ASP A 6 9.61 2.05 -2.84
N ARG A 7 9.49 1.15 -3.83
CA ARG A 7 8.96 1.50 -5.16
C ARG A 7 7.48 1.83 -5.08
N ILE A 8 6.68 1.02 -4.38
CA ILE A 8 5.25 1.28 -4.18
C ILE A 8 5.06 2.62 -3.47
N ARG A 9 5.81 2.89 -2.39
CA ARG A 9 5.75 4.15 -1.66
C ARG A 9 6.04 5.35 -2.57
N LYS A 10 7.09 5.29 -3.39
CA LYS A 10 7.41 6.35 -4.36
C LYS A 10 6.30 6.54 -5.39
N THR A 11 5.69 5.46 -5.88
CA THR A 11 4.56 5.53 -6.81
C THR A 11 3.35 6.21 -6.16
N LEU A 12 2.96 5.82 -4.95
CA LEU A 12 1.82 6.44 -4.25
C LEU A 12 2.04 7.94 -4.00
N VAL A 13 3.26 8.33 -3.64
CA VAL A 13 3.63 9.76 -3.53
C VAL A 13 3.49 10.47 -4.88
N GLY A 14 3.97 9.85 -5.97
CA GLY A 14 3.84 10.39 -7.33
C GLY A 14 2.38 10.53 -7.80
N LEU A 15 1.50 9.66 -7.33
CA LEU A 15 0.05 9.69 -7.60
C LEU A 15 -0.72 10.64 -6.67
N LYS A 16 -0.03 11.35 -5.75
CA LYS A 16 -0.64 12.21 -4.72
C LYS A 16 -1.55 11.47 -3.73
N MET A 17 -1.36 10.17 -3.58
CA MET A 17 -2.12 9.32 -2.65
C MET A 17 -1.49 9.34 -1.25
N SER A 18 -1.59 10.49 -0.59
CA SER A 18 -0.93 10.74 0.70
C SER A 18 -1.54 10.00 1.90
N ARG A 19 -2.80 9.55 1.82
CA ARG A 19 -3.46 8.72 2.84
C ARG A 19 -3.06 7.26 2.68
N ALA A 20 -3.04 6.75 1.45
CA ALA A 20 -2.57 5.40 1.12
C ALA A 20 -1.13 5.13 1.60
N VAL A 21 -0.24 6.11 1.48
CA VAL A 21 1.15 6.00 1.99
C VAL A 21 1.20 5.73 3.49
N LYS A 22 0.25 6.25 4.28
CA LYS A 22 0.23 6.09 5.74
C LYS A 22 -0.14 4.68 6.16
N VAL A 23 -0.93 3.98 5.35
CA VAL A 23 -1.40 2.62 5.65
C VAL A 23 -0.59 1.54 4.93
N LEU A 24 0.33 1.90 4.03
CA LEU A 24 1.11 0.95 3.23
C LEU A 24 1.83 -0.12 4.08
N ASP A 25 2.44 0.28 5.19
CA ASP A 25 3.16 -0.66 6.08
C ASP A 25 2.20 -1.61 6.82
N GLN A 26 0.96 -1.18 7.07
CA GLN A 26 -0.08 -2.06 7.60
C GLN A 26 -0.59 -3.03 6.52
N ALA A 27 -0.79 -2.54 5.31
CA ALA A 27 -1.18 -3.34 4.15
C ALA A 27 -0.18 -4.45 3.83
N GLU A 28 1.12 -4.16 3.87
CA GLU A 28 2.18 -5.17 3.70
C GLU A 28 2.09 -6.25 4.79
N ARG A 29 1.97 -5.86 6.06
CA ARG A 29 1.82 -6.81 7.17
C ARG A 29 0.58 -7.70 7.05
N GLN A 30 -0.54 -7.17 6.55
CA GLN A 30 -1.73 -7.98 6.31
C GLN A 30 -1.49 -9.03 5.23
N LEU A 31 -0.73 -8.71 4.17
CA LEU A 31 -0.34 -9.68 3.15
C LEU A 31 0.60 -10.75 3.70
N GLU A 32 1.60 -10.34 4.50
CA GLU A 32 2.56 -11.28 5.10
C GLU A 32 1.90 -12.25 6.08
N ARG A 33 0.90 -11.79 6.83
CA ARG A 33 0.12 -12.63 7.75
C ARG A 33 -0.94 -13.48 7.05
N GLY A 34 -1.23 -13.21 5.78
CA GLY A 34 -2.33 -13.84 5.06
C GLY A 34 -3.72 -13.36 5.49
N ASP A 35 -3.80 -12.21 6.18
CA ASP A 35 -5.06 -11.59 6.63
C ASP A 35 -5.86 -11.00 5.46
N ALA A 36 -5.17 -10.66 4.37
CA ALA A 36 -5.76 -10.06 3.18
C ALA A 36 -5.09 -10.60 1.91
N ARG A 37 -5.87 -10.69 0.83
CA ARG A 37 -5.37 -10.98 -0.52
C ARG A 37 -4.80 -9.72 -1.15
N ALA A 38 -3.89 -9.90 -2.11
CA ALA A 38 -3.23 -8.78 -2.80
C ALA A 38 -4.22 -7.75 -3.37
N LEU A 39 -5.33 -8.21 -3.95
CA LEU A 39 -6.35 -7.32 -4.53
C LEU A 39 -7.11 -6.52 -3.46
N GLU A 40 -7.39 -7.12 -2.29
CA GLU A 40 -8.07 -6.46 -1.17
C GLU A 40 -7.18 -5.37 -0.56
N VAL A 41 -5.87 -5.61 -0.52
CA VAL A 41 -4.91 -4.59 -0.10
C VAL A 41 -4.84 -3.44 -1.09
N ILE A 42 -4.81 -3.72 -2.39
CA ILE A 42 -4.82 -2.67 -3.42
C ILE A 42 -6.09 -1.82 -3.30
N ASP A 43 -7.25 -2.47 -3.16
CA ASP A 43 -8.52 -1.79 -2.96
C ASP A 43 -8.51 -0.92 -1.69
N THR A 44 -8.00 -1.44 -0.58
CA THR A 44 -7.83 -0.67 0.68
C THR A 44 -6.99 0.58 0.45
N LEU A 45 -5.84 0.47 -0.23
CA LEU A 45 -4.99 1.62 -0.53
C LEU A 45 -5.72 2.68 -1.37
N PHE A 46 -6.59 2.28 -2.30
CA PHE A 46 -7.37 3.19 -3.11
C PHE A 46 -8.54 3.81 -2.34
N ALA A 47 -9.21 3.03 -1.50
CA ALA A 47 -10.32 3.47 -0.66
C ALA A 47 -9.91 4.56 0.34
N GLU A 48 -8.67 4.53 0.83
CA GLU A 48 -8.13 5.60 1.68
C GLU A 48 -8.16 6.97 1.01
N GLU A 49 -8.20 7.04 -0.33
CA GLU A 49 -8.18 8.29 -1.09
C GLU A 49 -9.55 8.78 -1.57
N LEU A 50 -10.63 8.07 -1.25
CA LEU A 50 -11.99 8.58 -1.41
C LEU A 50 -12.30 9.67 -0.38
#